data_AF-A0A7X5IH02-F1
#
_entry.id   AF-A0A7X5IH02-F1
#
_cell.length_a   1.000
_cell.length_b   1.000
_cell.length_c   1.000
_cell.angle_alpha   90.00
_cell.angle_beta   90.00
_cell.angle_gamma   90.00
#
_symmetry.space_group_name_H-M   'P 1'
#
loop_
_entity.id
_entity.type
_entity.pdbx_description
1 polymer ?
#
loop_
_entity_poly.entity_id
_entity_poly.type
_entity_poly.pdbx_seq_one_letter_code
_entity_poly.pdbx_strand_id
1 'polypeptide(L)'
;MLFVLFSVINLAKIYSEWDAYSFLADGSGERSWHTVYWQLYDQYQGPITPEKVQQLLATWQPLAQATADMTASTATDDANSLTGNLYSDRNLLEKYFVDPMQYCYEYGDRAASVAEKARQNA
;
A
#
# COMPACT_ATOMS: atom_id res chain seq x y z
N MET A 1 -15.14 22.80 -26.99
CA MET A 1 -16.14 21.77 -26.62
C MET A 1 -15.61 20.34 -26.74
N LEU A 2 -14.94 19.95 -27.84
CA LEU A 2 -14.41 18.58 -27.99
C LEU A 2 -13.43 18.17 -26.87
N PHE A 3 -12.51 19.07 -26.48
CA PHE A 3 -11.59 18.83 -25.37
C PHE A 3 -12.31 18.57 -24.04
N VAL A 4 -13.35 19.35 -23.74
CA VAL A 4 -14.14 19.18 -22.50
C VAL A 4 -14.83 17.81 -22.50
N LEU A 5 -15.46 17.45 -23.62
CA LEU A 5 -16.11 16.13 -23.76
C LEU A 5 -15.10 14.99 -23.60
N PHE A 6 -13.94 15.10 -24.25
CA PHE A 6 -12.88 14.10 -24.15
C PHE A 6 -12.34 14.00 -22.71
N SER A 7 -12.15 15.12 -22.02
CA SER A 7 -11.74 15.13 -20.60
C SER A 7 -12.77 14.45 -19.70
N VAL A 8 -14.06 14.74 -19.87
CA VAL A 8 -15.14 14.11 -19.08
C VAL A 8 -15.20 12.59 -19.31
N ILE A 9 -15.08 12.14 -20.56
CA ILE A 9 -15.06 10.70 -20.89
C ILE A 9 -13.85 10.01 -20.26
N ASN A 10 -12.66 10.64 -20.31
CA ASN A 10 -11.47 10.07 -19.68
C ASN A 10 -11.60 10.01 -18.16
N LEU A 11 -12.15 11.04 -17.51
CA LEU A 11 -12.41 11.03 -16.07
C LEU A 11 -13.40 9.92 -15.68
N ALA A 12 -14.48 9.75 -16.44
CA ALA A 12 -15.45 8.67 -16.21
C ALA A 12 -14.80 7.28 -16.38
N LYS A 13 -13.93 7.11 -17.38
CA LYS A 13 -13.19 5.86 -17.58
C LYS A 13 -12.22 5.59 -16.44
N ILE A 14 -11.43 6.58 -16.02
CA ILE A 14 -10.50 6.46 -14.89
C ILE A 14 -11.27 6.09 -13.62
N TYR A 15 -12.40 6.74 -13.36
CA TYR A 15 -13.24 6.44 -12.20
C TYR A 15 -13.77 5.00 -12.26
N SER A 16 -14.28 4.56 -13.41
CA SER A 16 -14.79 3.19 -13.58
C SER A 16 -13.70 2.13 -13.38
N GLU A 17 -12.48 2.37 -13.87
CA GLU A 17 -11.35 1.45 -13.69
C GLU A 17 -10.89 1.45 -12.21
N TRP A 18 -10.90 2.61 -11.56
CA TRP A 18 -10.61 2.72 -10.14
C TRP A 18 -11.65 1.97 -9.30
N ASP A 19 -12.94 2.16 -9.57
CA ASP A 19 -14.02 1.48 -8.88
C ASP A 19 -13.95 -0.05 -9.05
N ALA A 20 -13.66 -0.52 -10.26
CA ALA A 20 -13.63 -1.96 -10.57
C ALA A 20 -12.41 -2.71 -10.03
N TYR A 21 -11.25 -2.07 -9.92
CA TYR A 21 -9.98 -2.74 -9.62
C TYR A 21 -9.27 -2.24 -8.36
N SER A 22 -9.74 -1.16 -7.74
CA SER A 22 -9.16 -0.67 -6.50
C SER A 22 -9.67 -1.46 -5.31
N PHE A 23 -8.76 -2.09 -4.59
CA PHE A 23 -9.04 -2.65 -3.26
C PHE A 23 -9.50 -1.57 -2.25
N LEU A 24 -9.32 -0.29 -2.58
CA LEU A 24 -9.76 0.85 -1.76
C LEU A 24 -11.07 1.48 -2.26
N ALA A 25 -11.65 1.02 -3.38
CA ALA A 25 -12.95 1.49 -3.85
C ALA A 25 -14.11 0.71 -3.23
N ASP A 26 -13.88 -0.56 -2.87
CA ASP A 26 -14.91 -1.42 -2.32
C ASP A 26 -14.97 -1.38 -0.78
N GLY A 27 -16.20 -1.33 -0.26
CA GLY A 27 -16.51 -1.41 1.17
C GLY A 27 -16.43 -0.08 1.94
N SER A 28 -17.47 0.19 2.74
CA SER A 28 -17.51 1.29 3.72
C SER A 28 -17.50 0.79 5.17
N GLY A 29 -17.26 -0.51 5.38
CA GLY A 29 -17.22 -1.10 6.70
C GLY A 29 -16.01 -0.64 7.51
N GLU A 30 -16.11 -0.67 8.83
CA GLU A 30 -15.00 -0.28 9.73
C GLU A 30 -13.72 -1.07 9.50
N ARG A 31 -13.86 -2.32 9.03
CA ARG A 31 -12.76 -3.25 8.72
C ARG A 31 -12.45 -3.36 7.21
N SER A 32 -13.06 -2.51 6.37
CA SER A 32 -12.75 -2.49 4.94
C SER A 32 -11.33 -1.96 4.70
N TRP A 33 -10.72 -2.37 3.59
CA TRP A 33 -9.41 -1.86 3.19
C TRP A 33 -9.42 -0.35 3.01
N HIS A 34 -10.51 0.22 2.49
CA HIS A 34 -10.69 1.66 2.39
C HIS A 34 -10.55 2.36 3.75
N THR A 35 -11.34 1.93 4.74
CA THR A 35 -11.34 2.55 6.08
C THR A 35 -10.00 2.38 6.77
N VAL A 36 -9.46 1.16 6.79
CA VAL A 36 -8.18 0.85 7.45
C VAL A 36 -7.02 1.58 6.77
N TYR A 37 -7.02 1.67 5.44
CA TYR A 37 -6.00 2.45 4.71
C TYR A 37 -5.98 3.90 5.16
N TRP A 38 -7.13 4.58 5.20
CA TRP A 38 -7.17 6.00 5.58
C TRP A 38 -6.79 6.22 7.04
N GLN A 39 -7.17 5.31 7.94
CA GLN A 39 -6.72 5.35 9.34
C GLN A 39 -5.20 5.27 9.47
N LEU A 40 -4.56 4.36 8.72
CA LEU A 40 -3.11 4.19 8.73
C LEU A 40 -2.38 5.29 7.94
N TYR A 41 -3.02 5.85 6.92
CA TYR A 41 -2.48 6.95 6.13
C TYR A 41 -2.14 8.14 7.03
N ASP A 42 -3.01 8.48 7.98
CA ASP A 42 -2.75 9.57 8.91
C ASP A 42 -1.49 9.36 9.76
N GLN A 43 -1.15 8.11 10.07
CA GLN A 43 0.05 7.75 10.83
C GLN A 43 1.32 7.79 9.97
N TYR A 44 1.25 7.35 8.71
CA TYR A 44 2.43 7.15 7.87
C TYR A 44 2.67 8.21 6.81
N GLN A 45 1.72 9.13 6.57
CA GLN A 45 1.86 10.22 5.58
C GLN A 45 3.03 11.17 5.89
N GLY A 46 3.56 11.85 4.87
CA GLY A 46 4.62 12.84 5.02
C GLY A 46 6.03 12.25 4.96
N PRO A 47 7.03 12.91 5.57
CA PRO A 47 8.43 12.45 5.51
C PRO A 47 8.60 11.04 6.07
N ILE A 48 9.41 10.23 5.38
CA ILE A 48 9.85 8.92 5.84
C ILE A 48 10.89 9.13 6.93
N THR A 49 10.57 8.72 8.17
CA THR A 49 11.49 8.80 9.31
C THR A 49 11.79 7.39 9.85
N PRO A 50 12.94 7.18 10.51
CA PRO A 50 13.28 5.89 11.11
C PRO A 50 12.20 5.38 12.07
N GLU A 51 11.54 6.27 12.80
CA GLU A 51 10.48 5.92 13.76
C GLU A 51 9.25 5.34 13.04
N LYS A 52 8.83 5.96 11.93
CA LYS A 52 7.70 5.45 11.13
C LYS A 52 8.03 4.10 10.49
N VAL A 53 9.25 3.95 9.98
CA VAL A 53 9.72 2.67 9.41
C VAL A 53 9.71 1.59 10.50
N GLN A 54 10.25 1.89 11.68
CA GLN A 54 10.28 0.94 12.78
C GLN A 54 8.87 0.55 13.26
N GLN A 55 7.96 1.51 13.40
CA GLN A 55 6.57 1.24 13.77
C GLN A 55 5.88 0.37 12.72
N LEU A 56 6.01 0.71 11.44
CA LEU A 56 5.41 -0.05 10.35
C LEU A 56 5.92 -1.49 10.33
N LEU A 57 7.24 -1.69 10.45
CA LEU A 57 7.85 -3.02 10.49
C LEU A 57 7.46 -3.81 11.75
N ALA A 58 7.34 -3.16 12.91
CA ALA A 58 6.89 -3.81 14.13
C ALA A 58 5.46 -4.34 14.02
N THR A 59 4.60 -3.69 13.22
CA THR A 59 3.25 -4.17 12.93
C THR A 59 3.22 -5.22 11.82
N TRP A 60 3.97 -5.03 10.74
CA TRP A 60 3.91 -5.91 9.57
C TRP A 60 4.70 -7.21 9.74
N GLN A 61 5.89 -7.19 10.36
CA GLN A 61 6.76 -8.37 10.45
C GLN A 61 6.10 -9.57 11.16
N PRO A 62 5.38 -9.41 12.29
CA PRO A 62 4.68 -10.53 12.92
C PRO A 62 3.62 -11.14 11.99
N LEU A 63 2.91 -10.32 11.22
CA LEU A 63 1.91 -10.78 10.25
C LEU A 63 2.57 -11.55 9.11
N ALA A 64 3.67 -11.04 8.57
CA ALA A 64 4.46 -11.71 7.53
C ALA A 64 4.97 -13.09 8.03
N GLN A 65 5.44 -13.18 9.27
CA GLN A 65 5.87 -14.43 9.88
C GLN A 65 4.72 -15.41 10.10
N ALA A 66 3.61 -14.93 10.69
CA ALA A 66 2.45 -15.77 11.01
C ALA A 66 1.74 -16.35 9.77
N THR A 67 1.92 -15.71 8.61
CA THR A 67 1.28 -16.13 7.35
C THR A 67 2.25 -16.83 6.39
N ALA A 68 3.54 -16.95 6.75
CA ALA A 68 4.61 -17.41 5.86
C ALA A 68 4.42 -18.86 5.39
N ASP A 69 3.95 -19.74 6.26
CA ASP A 69 3.74 -21.16 5.96
C ASP A 69 2.37 -21.47 5.33
N MET A 70 1.55 -20.44 5.13
CA MET A 70 0.21 -20.52 4.56
C MET A 70 -0.79 -21.36 5.38
N THR A 71 -0.57 -21.51 6.69
CA THR A 71 -1.46 -22.28 7.59
C THR A 71 -2.34 -21.44 8.52
N ALA A 72 -2.18 -20.11 8.51
CA ALA A 72 -3.01 -19.22 9.32
C ALA A 72 -4.50 -19.30 8.92
N SER A 73 -5.37 -18.91 9.85
CA SER A 73 -6.81 -18.92 9.61
C SER A 73 -7.20 -18.01 8.44
N THR A 74 -8.11 -18.49 7.59
CA THR A 74 -8.75 -17.72 6.53
C THR A 74 -10.12 -17.15 6.94
N ALA A 75 -10.50 -17.30 8.22
CA ALA A 75 -11.69 -16.69 8.77
C ALA A 75 -11.60 -15.15 8.68
N THR A 76 -12.75 -14.50 8.51
CA THR A 76 -12.87 -13.05 8.22
C THR A 76 -13.47 -12.24 9.36
N ASP A 77 -13.62 -12.86 10.53
CA ASP A 77 -14.26 -12.32 11.72
C ASP A 77 -13.31 -12.17 12.92
N ASP A 78 -11.98 -12.25 12.71
CA ASP A 78 -11.00 -12.10 13.79
C ASP A 78 -11.09 -10.70 14.41
N ALA A 79 -11.41 -10.65 15.70
CA ALA A 79 -11.54 -9.39 16.44
C ALA A 79 -10.20 -8.68 16.69
N ASN A 80 -9.07 -9.39 16.60
CA ASN A 80 -7.73 -8.81 16.78
C ASN A 80 -7.10 -8.34 15.47
N SER A 81 -7.77 -8.57 14.34
CA SER A 81 -7.31 -8.14 13.02
C SER A 81 -7.92 -6.78 12.63
N LEU A 82 -7.13 -5.96 11.93
CA LEU A 82 -7.57 -4.66 11.41
C LEU A 82 -8.72 -4.83 10.40
N THR A 83 -8.62 -5.85 9.56
CA THR A 83 -9.55 -6.14 8.46
C THR A 83 -10.38 -7.41 8.70
N GLY A 84 -10.24 -8.03 9.88
CA GLY A 84 -10.91 -9.29 10.24
C GLY A 84 -10.16 -10.55 9.79
N ASN A 85 -9.03 -10.43 9.10
CA ASN A 85 -8.17 -11.53 8.70
C ASN A 85 -6.68 -11.15 8.63
N LEU A 86 -5.79 -12.02 9.14
CA LEU A 86 -4.33 -11.77 9.17
C LEU A 86 -3.70 -11.65 7.78
N TYR A 87 -4.12 -12.46 6.79
CA TYR A 87 -3.61 -12.34 5.42
C TYR A 87 -4.03 -11.00 4.81
N SER A 88 -5.27 -10.58 5.07
CA SER A 88 -5.81 -9.32 4.61
C SER A 88 -5.05 -8.13 5.23
N ASP A 89 -4.76 -8.15 6.54
CA ASP A 89 -3.94 -7.13 7.20
C ASP A 89 -2.53 -7.06 6.62
N ARG A 90 -1.87 -8.22 6.48
CA ARG A 90 -0.54 -8.32 5.87
C ARG A 90 -0.54 -7.71 4.48
N ASN A 91 -1.49 -8.11 3.62
CA ASN A 91 -1.55 -7.68 2.23
C ASN A 91 -1.82 -6.18 2.10
N LEU A 92 -2.70 -5.62 2.95
CA LEU A 92 -2.96 -4.19 2.99
C LEU A 92 -1.70 -3.41 3.35
N LEU A 93 -1.04 -3.81 4.44
CA LEU A 93 0.19 -3.16 4.93
C LEU A 93 1.32 -3.27 3.91
N GLU A 94 1.53 -4.47 3.36
CA GLU A 94 2.56 -4.74 2.36
C GLU A 94 2.37 -3.87 1.12
N LYS A 95 1.18 -3.92 0.53
CA LYS A 95 0.86 -3.25 -0.74
C LYS A 95 0.89 -1.72 -0.64
N TYR A 96 0.35 -1.16 0.43
CA TYR A 96 0.10 0.29 0.50
C TYR A 96 1.08 1.07 1.38
N PHE A 97 1.84 0.40 2.24
CA PHE A 97 2.76 1.07 3.16
C PHE A 97 4.18 0.54 3.08
N VAL A 98 4.40 -0.78 3.19
CA VAL A 98 5.75 -1.37 3.23
C VAL A 98 6.46 -1.23 1.89
N ASP A 99 5.89 -1.78 0.81
CA ASP A 99 6.52 -1.75 -0.51
C ASP A 99 6.74 -0.31 -1.01
N PRO A 100 5.77 0.61 -0.91
CA PRO A 100 5.99 2.00 -1.32
C PRO A 100 7.04 2.72 -0.47
N MET A 101 7.04 2.52 0.86
CA MET A 101 8.01 3.16 1.74
C MET A 101 9.42 2.63 1.50
N GLN A 102 9.57 1.31 1.34
CA GLN A 102 10.85 0.69 0.98
C GLN A 102 11.35 1.21 -0.36
N TYR A 103 10.49 1.28 -1.38
CA TYR A 103 10.85 1.83 -2.69
C TYR A 103 11.37 3.27 -2.56
N CYS A 104 10.63 4.14 -1.87
CA CYS A 104 11.01 5.54 -1.67
C CYS A 104 12.30 5.69 -0.87
N TYR A 105 12.49 4.88 0.17
CA TYR A 105 13.69 4.89 1.00
C TYR A 105 14.94 4.48 0.21
N GLU A 106 14.85 3.42 -0.59
CA GLU A 106 15.98 2.90 -1.38
C GLU A 106 16.22 3.67 -2.69
N TYR A 107 15.29 4.52 -3.11
CA TYR A 107 15.35 5.20 -4.42
C TYR A 107 16.63 6.05 -4.59
N GLY A 108 17.03 6.78 -3.54
CA GLY A 108 18.21 7.65 -3.57
C GLY A 108 19.49 6.87 -3.88
N ASP A 109 19.73 5.78 -3.16
CA ASP A 109 20.90 4.92 -3.35
C ASP A 109 20.88 4.21 -4.71
N ARG A 110 19.69 3.75 -5.15
CA ARG A 110 19.52 3.14 -6.47
C ARG A 110 19.82 4.13 -7.60
N ALA A 111 19.31 5.36 -7.51
CA ALA A 111 19.55 6.40 -8.50
C ALA A 111 21.04 6.80 -8.54
N ALA A 112 21.68 6.94 -7.38
CA ALA A 112 23.11 7.21 -7.29
C ALA A 112 23.96 6.10 -7.92
N SER A 113 23.63 4.83 -7.66
CA SER A 113 24.32 3.67 -8.26
C SER A 113 24.18 3.64 -9.79
N VAL A 114 23.00 3.93 -10.32
CA VAL A 114 22.76 4.00 -11.77
C VAL A 114 23.57 5.14 -12.40
N ALA A 115 23.59 6.32 -11.78
CA ALA A 115 24.35 7.47 -12.26
C ALA A 115 25.87 7.20 -12.26
N GLU A 116 26.38 6.51 -11.25
CA GLU A 116 27.79 6.12 -11.16
C GLU A 116 28.17 5.14 -12.27
N LYS A 117 27.36 4.09 -12.49
CA LYS A 117 27.57 3.14 -13.60
C LYS A 117 27.54 3.82 -14.97
N ALA A 118 26.67 4.81 -15.17
CA ALA A 118 26.62 5.56 -16.41
C ALA A 118 27.90 6.38 -16.65
N ARG A 119 28.49 6.97 -15.59
CA ARG A 119 29.77 7.70 -15.69
C ARG A 119 30.95 6.79 -16.00
N GLN A 120 30.94 5.55 -15.53
CA GLN A 120 32.02 4.59 -15.78
C GLN A 120 31.97 3.96 -17.18
N ASN A 121 30.82 4.00 -17.85
CA ASN A 121 30.61 3.47 -19.20
C ASN A 121 30.63 4.56 -20.30
N ALA A 122 30.92 5.81 -19.95
CA ALA A 122 31.08 6.94 -20.87
C ALA A 122 32.56 7.11 -21.25
#